data_AF-T0XYE9-F1
#
_entry.id   AF-T0XYE9-F1
#
_cell.length_a   1.000
_cell.length_b   1.000
_cell.length_c   1.000
_cell.angle_alpha   90.00
_cell.angle_beta   90.00
_cell.angle_gamma   90.00
#
_symmetry.space_group_name_H-M   'P 1'
#
loop_
_entity.id
_entity.type
_entity.pdbx_description
1 polymer ?
#
loop_
_entity_poly.entity_id
_entity_poly.type
_entity_poly.pdbx_seq_one_letter_code
_entity_poly.pdbx_strand_id
1 'polypeptide(L)'
;MNPLTLVVTLMASAILTAAGLPFVLSELHSARLSALESDIGKIERSGASYGRANGTYNGISCATLASEGFWPTGGCSGANFILTELPNTTVTISAPNPQNFDVNVSTAYYVPDDLTRVCNAWGPKSNGCSVSTGIVVLTFQ
;
A
#
# COMPACT_ATOMS: atom_id res chain seq x y z
N MET A 1 -18.59 44.02 26.16
CA MET A 1 -17.81 43.09 25.30
C MET A 1 -17.82 43.66 23.89
N ASN A 2 -16.64 43.92 23.30
CA ASN A 2 -16.50 44.66 22.05
C ASN A 2 -16.59 43.67 20.85
N PRO A 3 -17.49 43.83 19.86
CA PRO A 3 -17.71 42.85 18.80
C PRO A 3 -16.48 42.60 17.89
N LEU A 4 -15.52 43.52 17.84
CA LEU A 4 -14.28 43.37 17.06
C LEU A 4 -13.35 42.27 17.59
N THR A 5 -13.28 42.04 18.90
CA THR A 5 -12.36 41.03 19.46
C THR A 5 -12.84 39.59 19.20
N LEU A 6 -14.14 39.39 18.99
CA LEU A 6 -14.70 38.08 18.65
C LEU A 6 -14.36 37.67 17.20
N VAL A 7 -14.36 38.63 16.27
CA VAL A 7 -14.05 38.38 14.86
C VAL A 7 -12.58 38.00 14.65
N VAL A 8 -11.67 38.67 15.36
CA VAL A 8 -10.23 38.41 15.26
C VAL A 8 -9.86 37.04 15.83
N THR A 9 -10.50 36.61 16.92
CA THR A 9 -10.27 35.28 17.50
C THR A 9 -10.82 34.14 16.64
N LEU A 10 -11.95 34.32 15.97
CA LEU A 10 -12.47 33.36 15.00
C LEU A 10 -11.62 33.26 13.72
N MET A 11 -11.05 34.37 13.24
CA MET A 11 -10.16 34.32 12.07
C MET A 11 -8.80 33.67 12.39
N ALA A 12 -8.25 33.91 13.58
CA ALA A 12 -6.98 33.31 14.00
C ALA A 12 -7.07 31.77 14.18
N SER A 13 -8.18 31.25 14.72
CA SER A 13 -8.39 29.81 14.87
C SER A 13 -8.68 29.10 13.53
N ALA A 14 -9.34 29.78 12.58
CA ALA A 14 -9.54 29.27 11.23
C ALA A 14 -8.22 29.20 10.42
N ILE A 15 -7.31 30.16 10.61
CA ILE A 15 -6.00 30.15 9.94
C ILE A 15 -5.08 29.07 10.55
N LEU A 16 -5.11 28.87 11.87
CA LEU A 16 -4.33 27.79 12.52
C LEU A 16 -4.80 26.40 12.10
N THR A 17 -6.11 26.17 11.95
CA THR A 17 -6.65 24.90 11.45
C THR A 17 -6.35 24.71 9.96
N ALA A 18 -6.49 25.76 9.14
CA ALA A 18 -6.15 25.73 7.71
C ALA A 18 -4.65 25.52 7.45
N ALA A 19 -3.77 26.07 8.28
CA ALA A 19 -2.32 25.89 8.17
C ALA A 19 -1.87 24.53 8.73
N GLY A 20 -2.54 23.97 9.73
CA GLY A 20 -2.22 22.66 10.30
C GLY A 20 -2.71 21.47 9.46
N LEU A 21 -3.82 21.63 8.74
CA LEU A 21 -4.38 20.60 7.84
C LEU A 21 -3.37 20.04 6.83
N PRO A 22 -2.62 20.84 6.04
CA PRO A 22 -1.67 20.30 5.07
C PRO A 22 -0.51 19.54 5.73
N PHE A 23 -0.05 19.93 6.92
CA PHE A 23 1.00 19.19 7.64
C PHE A 23 0.46 17.84 8.13
N VAL A 24 -0.71 17.82 8.77
CA VAL A 24 -1.36 16.59 9.25
C VAL A 24 -1.72 15.65 8.09
N LEU A 25 -2.19 16.20 6.96
CA LEU A 25 -2.44 15.44 5.72
C LEU A 25 -1.15 14.84 5.14
N SER A 26 -0.04 15.59 5.18
CA SER A 26 1.26 15.11 4.69
C SER A 26 1.83 14.00 5.57
N GLU A 27 1.70 14.11 6.91
CA GLU A 27 2.11 13.05 7.83
C GLU A 27 1.26 11.79 7.68
N LEU A 28 -0.06 11.92 7.56
CA LEU A 28 -0.97 10.81 7.28
C LEU A 28 -0.64 10.12 5.94
N HIS A 29 -0.36 10.91 4.91
CA HIS A 29 0.00 10.38 3.58
C HIS A 29 1.32 9.61 3.63
N SER A 30 2.34 10.18 4.28
CA SER A 30 3.65 9.50 4.44
C SER A 30 3.55 8.23 5.30
N ALA A 31 2.75 8.24 6.36
CA ALA A 31 2.53 7.06 7.20
C ALA A 31 1.85 5.93 6.42
N ARG A 32 0.86 6.25 5.57
CA ARG A 32 0.16 5.28 4.73
C ARG A 32 1.03 4.71 3.62
N LEU A 33 1.90 5.53 3.01
CA LEU A 33 2.87 5.05 2.03
C LEU A 33 3.85 4.06 2.66
N SER A 34 4.34 4.37 3.88
CA SER A 34 5.17 3.46 4.67
C SER A 34 4.42 2.15 5.04
N ALA A 35 3.14 2.25 5.38
CA ALA A 35 2.30 1.06 5.62
C ALA A 35 2.18 0.18 4.37
N LEU A 36 1.96 0.79 3.19
CA LEU A 36 1.92 0.08 1.91
C LEU A 36 3.24 -0.64 1.63
N GLU A 37 4.38 0.03 1.80
CA GLU A 37 5.69 -0.59 1.63
C GLU A 37 5.92 -1.76 2.60
N SER A 38 5.50 -1.61 3.87
CA SER A 38 5.57 -2.67 4.87
C SER A 38 4.71 -3.88 4.50
N ASP A 39 3.49 -3.66 3.99
CA ASP A 39 2.58 -4.73 3.58
C ASP A 39 3.06 -5.45 2.32
N ILE A 40 3.60 -4.73 1.33
CA ILE A 40 4.31 -5.32 0.19
C ILE A 40 5.43 -6.25 0.69
N GLY A 41 6.23 -5.80 1.66
CA GLY A 41 7.30 -6.61 2.23
C GLY A 41 6.84 -7.80 3.05
N LYS A 42 5.60 -7.82 3.54
CA LYS A 42 5.01 -9.03 4.15
C LYS A 42 4.57 -10.00 3.05
N ILE A 43 3.87 -9.49 2.03
CA ILE A 43 3.40 -10.28 0.89
C ILE A 43 4.57 -10.96 0.16
N GLU A 44 5.66 -10.23 -0.08
CA GLU A 44 6.87 -10.77 -0.69
C GLU A 44 7.43 -11.94 0.12
N ARG A 45 7.61 -11.76 1.43
CA ARG A 45 8.11 -12.84 2.32
C ARG A 45 7.19 -14.06 2.35
N SER A 46 5.88 -13.84 2.36
CA SER A 46 4.88 -14.92 2.31
C SER A 46 4.89 -15.63 0.96
N GLY A 47 4.97 -14.88 -0.13
CA GLY A 47 5.09 -15.41 -1.48
C GLY A 47 6.35 -16.23 -1.66
N ALA A 48 7.51 -15.69 -1.28
CA ALA A 48 8.78 -16.41 -1.32
C ALA A 48 8.76 -17.69 -0.47
N SER A 49 8.06 -17.69 0.67
CA SER A 49 7.88 -18.89 1.49
C SER A 49 7.01 -19.95 0.80
N TYR A 50 5.92 -19.52 0.15
CA TYR A 50 5.10 -20.39 -0.70
C TYR A 50 5.90 -21.01 -1.85
N GLY A 51 6.67 -20.20 -2.58
CA GLY A 51 7.51 -20.67 -3.69
C GLY A 51 8.55 -21.68 -3.22
N ARG A 52 9.18 -21.46 -2.05
CA ARG A 52 10.11 -22.41 -1.44
C ARG A 52 9.45 -23.72 -1.01
N ALA A 53 8.23 -23.66 -0.49
CA ALA A 53 7.52 -24.84 -0.01
C ALA A 53 6.98 -25.71 -1.17
N ASN A 54 6.48 -25.07 -2.23
CA ASN A 54 5.82 -25.75 -3.35
C ASN A 54 6.74 -25.97 -4.57
N GLY A 55 7.89 -25.28 -4.63
CA GLY A 55 8.80 -25.31 -5.79
C GLY A 55 8.25 -24.60 -7.03
N THR A 56 7.14 -23.85 -6.89
CA THR A 56 6.47 -23.10 -7.95
C THR A 56 5.59 -22.01 -7.33
N TYR A 57 5.34 -20.95 -8.08
CA TYR A 57 4.36 -19.92 -7.72
C TYR A 57 2.97 -20.16 -8.34
N ASN A 58 2.79 -21.21 -9.14
CA ASN A 58 1.51 -21.51 -9.77
C ASN A 58 0.38 -21.65 -8.75
N GLY A 59 -0.70 -20.90 -8.94
CA GLY A 59 -1.86 -20.93 -8.04
C GLY A 59 -1.72 -20.04 -6.81
N ILE A 60 -0.61 -19.30 -6.66
CA ILE A 60 -0.46 -18.33 -5.58
C ILE A 60 -1.59 -17.28 -5.63
N SER A 61 -2.22 -17.06 -4.48
CA SER A 61 -3.29 -16.11 -4.26
C SER A 61 -3.31 -15.74 -2.78
N CYS A 62 -4.04 -14.68 -2.41
CA CYS A 62 -4.23 -14.35 -1.00
C CYS A 62 -4.81 -15.56 -0.24
N ALA A 63 -5.83 -16.22 -0.79
CA ALA A 63 -6.51 -17.34 -0.14
C ALA A 63 -5.56 -18.54 0.08
N THR A 64 -4.69 -18.86 -0.88
CA THR A 64 -3.72 -19.96 -0.72
C THR A 64 -2.64 -19.62 0.30
N LEU A 65 -2.13 -18.38 0.30
CA LEU A 65 -1.19 -17.91 1.32
C LEU A 65 -1.80 -17.93 2.72
N ALA A 66 -3.08 -17.58 2.85
CA ALA A 66 -3.83 -17.66 4.10
C ALA A 66 -4.04 -19.11 4.55
N SER A 67 -4.42 -20.02 3.65
CA SER A 67 -4.64 -21.43 3.98
C SER A 67 -3.36 -22.17 4.37
N GLU A 68 -2.23 -21.79 3.77
CA GLU A 68 -0.90 -22.35 4.09
C GLU A 68 -0.25 -21.68 5.31
N GLY A 69 -0.92 -20.68 5.90
CA GLY A 69 -0.47 -20.01 7.12
C GLY A 69 0.68 -19.01 6.90
N PHE A 70 0.95 -18.61 5.66
CA PHE A 70 2.06 -17.70 5.34
C PHE A 70 1.77 -16.23 5.65
N TRP A 71 0.50 -15.82 5.92
CA TRP A 71 -0.07 -14.45 6.08
C TRP A 71 -1.11 -14.15 4.96
N PRO A 72 -2.16 -13.31 5.14
CA PRO A 72 -2.49 -12.39 6.25
C PRO A 72 -3.42 -12.95 7.34
N THR A 73 -3.12 -12.63 8.60
CA THR A 73 -4.04 -12.79 9.75
C THR A 73 -5.27 -11.89 9.69
N GLY A 74 -5.25 -10.83 8.86
CA GLY A 74 -6.38 -9.90 8.64
C GLY A 74 -7.45 -10.40 7.66
N GLY A 75 -7.23 -11.56 7.05
CA GLY A 75 -8.17 -12.18 6.12
C GLY A 75 -7.96 -11.74 4.66
N CYS A 76 -8.42 -12.58 3.76
CA CYS A 76 -8.52 -12.27 2.34
C CYS A 76 -9.98 -11.98 2.01
N SER A 77 -10.22 -11.01 1.13
CA SER A 77 -11.54 -10.79 0.53
C SER A 77 -11.47 -11.25 -0.92
N GLY A 78 -11.84 -12.52 -1.15
CA GLY A 78 -11.60 -13.19 -2.43
C GLY A 78 -10.11 -13.27 -2.75
N ALA A 79 -9.69 -12.64 -3.85
CA ALA A 79 -8.28 -12.57 -4.27
C ALA A 79 -7.47 -11.45 -3.57
N ASN A 80 -8.14 -10.56 -2.84
CA ASN A 80 -7.55 -9.32 -2.33
C ASN A 80 -7.10 -9.48 -0.87
N PHE A 81 -5.97 -8.86 -0.52
CA PHE A 81 -5.54 -8.73 0.88
C PHE A 81 -6.43 -7.70 1.60
N ILE A 82 -6.89 -8.01 2.81
CA ILE A 82 -7.62 -7.04 3.65
C ILE A 82 -6.59 -6.19 4.38
N LEU A 83 -6.41 -4.94 3.92
CA LEU A 83 -5.45 -3.97 4.47
C LEU A 83 -6.22 -2.72 4.95
N THR A 84 -6.50 -2.65 6.25
CA THR A 84 -7.35 -1.60 6.83
C THR A 84 -6.71 -0.22 6.86
N GLU A 85 -5.38 -0.16 6.82
CA GLU A 85 -4.60 1.08 6.87
C GLU A 85 -4.49 1.78 5.51
N LEU A 86 -4.90 1.11 4.42
CA LEU A 86 -4.76 1.58 3.05
C LEU A 86 -6.12 1.98 2.45
N PRO A 87 -6.47 3.27 2.43
CA PRO A 87 -7.75 3.72 1.89
C PRO A 87 -7.80 3.50 0.37
N ASN A 88 -8.95 3.02 -0.12
CA ASN A 88 -9.23 2.85 -1.56
C ASN A 88 -8.09 2.15 -2.33
N THR A 89 -7.41 1.21 -1.68
CA THR A 89 -6.26 0.49 -2.21
C THR A 89 -6.54 -1.00 -2.13
N THR A 90 -6.38 -1.67 -3.25
CA THR A 90 -6.51 -3.11 -3.40
C THR A 90 -5.13 -3.67 -3.68
N VAL A 91 -4.70 -4.64 -2.89
CA VAL A 91 -3.46 -5.37 -3.13
C VAL A 91 -3.82 -6.82 -3.44
N THR A 92 -3.22 -7.37 -4.49
CA THR A 92 -3.36 -8.78 -4.88
C THR A 92 -2.01 -9.39 -5.17
N ILE A 93 -1.96 -10.71 -5.21
CA ILE A 93 -0.80 -11.48 -5.64
C ILE A 93 -1.22 -12.43 -6.76
N SER A 94 -0.36 -12.60 -7.75
CA SER A 94 -0.58 -13.51 -8.89
C SER A 94 0.75 -14.04 -9.39
N ALA A 95 0.77 -15.23 -10.01
CA ALA A 95 1.97 -15.74 -10.67
C ALA A 95 1.85 -15.58 -12.19
N PRO A 96 2.60 -14.66 -12.84
CA PRO A 96 2.62 -14.57 -14.30
C PRO A 96 3.27 -15.80 -14.94
N ASN A 97 4.15 -16.49 -14.21
CA ASN A 97 4.79 -17.73 -14.61
C ASN A 97 5.17 -18.56 -13.36
N PRO A 98 5.60 -19.83 -13.51
CA PRO A 98 5.91 -20.69 -12.36
C PRO A 98 7.10 -20.23 -11.49
N GLN A 99 7.95 -19.34 -12.02
CA GLN A 99 9.22 -18.90 -11.39
C GLN A 99 9.13 -17.53 -10.75
N ASN A 100 8.09 -16.76 -11.05
CA ASN A 100 7.92 -15.40 -10.55
C ASN A 100 6.51 -15.21 -9.97
N PHE A 101 6.37 -14.27 -9.06
CA PHE A 101 5.08 -13.74 -8.64
C PHE A 101 5.05 -12.23 -8.69
N ASP A 102 3.87 -11.68 -8.98
CA ASP A 102 3.59 -10.26 -9.03
C ASP A 102 2.75 -9.86 -7.82
N VAL A 103 3.16 -8.79 -7.15
CA VAL A 103 2.34 -8.05 -6.20
C VAL A 103 1.74 -6.86 -6.94
N ASN A 104 0.43 -6.88 -7.13
CA ASN A 104 -0.30 -5.82 -7.82
C ASN A 104 -0.97 -4.93 -6.78
N VAL A 105 -0.72 -3.64 -6.86
CA VAL A 105 -1.36 -2.62 -6.02
C VAL A 105 -2.16 -1.71 -6.94
N SER A 106 -3.48 -1.70 -6.77
CA SER A 106 -4.40 -0.79 -7.46
C SER A 106 -4.99 0.18 -6.44
N THR A 107 -4.89 1.48 -6.69
CA THR A 107 -5.29 2.51 -5.75
C THR A 107 -5.93 3.70 -6.45
N ALA A 108 -6.97 4.26 -5.82
CA ALA A 108 -7.54 5.55 -6.21
C ALA A 108 -7.10 6.69 -5.27
N TYR A 109 -6.27 6.40 -4.28
CA TYR A 109 -5.83 7.37 -3.27
C TYR A 109 -4.47 7.98 -3.60
N TYR A 110 -3.51 7.17 -4.05
CA TYR A 110 -2.15 7.62 -4.35
C TYR A 110 -2.04 8.23 -5.74
N VAL A 111 -1.16 9.23 -5.88
CA VAL A 111 -0.83 9.83 -7.17
C VAL A 111 0.34 9.09 -7.85
N PRO A 112 0.55 9.26 -9.17
CA PRO A 112 1.62 8.54 -9.89
C PRO A 112 3.03 8.71 -9.29
N ASP A 113 3.34 9.88 -8.72
CA ASP A 113 4.62 10.12 -8.04
C ASP A 113 4.82 9.25 -6.80
N ASP A 114 3.75 8.99 -6.02
CA ASP A 114 3.81 8.10 -4.86
C ASP A 114 4.11 6.66 -5.30
N LEU A 115 3.45 6.21 -6.35
CA LEU A 115 3.66 4.86 -6.91
C LEU A 115 5.07 4.70 -7.48
N THR A 116 5.60 5.76 -8.07
CA THR A 116 7.00 5.81 -8.52
C THR A 116 7.96 5.72 -7.34
N ARG A 117 7.66 6.34 -6.19
CA ARG A 117 8.45 6.17 -4.96
C ARG A 117 8.43 4.74 -4.46
N VAL A 118 7.28 4.08 -4.46
CA VAL A 118 7.18 2.64 -4.12
C VAL A 118 8.08 1.81 -5.04
N CYS A 119 8.03 2.05 -6.35
CA CYS A 119 8.94 1.39 -7.30
C CYS A 119 10.41 1.71 -7.04
N ASN A 120 10.77 2.93 -6.66
CA ASN A 120 12.17 3.25 -6.36
C ASN A 120 12.65 2.57 -5.06
N ALA A 121 11.75 2.42 -4.07
CA ALA A 121 12.06 1.73 -2.82
C ALA A 121 12.20 0.21 -2.98
N TRP A 122 11.38 -0.39 -3.84
CA TRP A 122 11.31 -1.84 -4.05
C TRP A 122 11.98 -2.34 -5.33
N GLY A 123 12.26 -1.48 -6.30
CA GLY A 123 12.93 -1.81 -7.56
C GLY A 123 14.25 -2.57 -7.36
N PRO A 124 15.15 -2.12 -6.47
CA PRO A 124 16.38 -2.86 -6.16
C PRO A 124 16.17 -4.22 -5.47
N LYS A 125 14.97 -4.47 -4.94
CA LYS A 125 14.59 -5.69 -4.20
C LYS A 125 13.62 -6.59 -4.99
N SER A 126 13.26 -6.18 -6.19
CA SER A 126 12.34 -6.88 -7.08
C SER A 126 13.05 -7.17 -8.40
N ASN A 127 12.54 -8.13 -9.16
CA ASN A 127 13.01 -8.44 -10.50
C ASN A 127 12.46 -7.46 -11.55
N GLY A 128 11.41 -6.72 -11.20
CA GLY A 128 10.85 -5.68 -12.02
C GLY A 128 9.85 -4.84 -11.24
N CYS A 129 9.72 -3.57 -11.61
CA CYS A 129 8.66 -2.70 -11.15
C CYS A 129 8.08 -1.91 -12.32
N SER A 130 6.77 -1.93 -12.46
CA SER A 130 6.06 -1.14 -13.46
C SER A 130 5.01 -0.28 -12.81
N VAL A 131 4.94 0.98 -13.22
CA VAL A 131 3.95 1.96 -12.75
C VAL A 131 3.03 2.31 -13.90
N SER A 132 1.75 2.40 -13.61
CA SER A 132 0.71 2.95 -14.46
C SER A 132 -0.24 3.81 -13.61
N THR A 133 -1.15 4.55 -14.24
CA THR A 133 -2.07 5.43 -13.51
C THR A 133 -2.88 4.63 -12.48
N GLY A 134 -2.63 4.89 -11.18
CA GLY A 134 -3.30 4.23 -10.07
C GLY A 134 -2.89 2.76 -9.84
N ILE A 135 -1.85 2.26 -10.53
CA ILE A 135 -1.43 0.86 -10.43
C ILE A 135 0.10 0.78 -10.33
N VAL A 136 0.59 -0.05 -9.42
CA VAL A 136 1.99 -0.50 -9.42
C VAL A 136 2.03 -2.03 -9.37
N VAL A 137 2.91 -2.62 -10.18
CA VAL A 137 3.15 -4.06 -10.23
C VAL A 137 4.62 -4.30 -9.93
N LEU A 138 4.87 -5.10 -8.91
CA LEU A 138 6.19 -5.53 -8.45
C LEU A 138 6.36 -7.02 -8.71
N THR A 139 7.37 -7.40 -9.50
CA THR A 139 7.65 -8.80 -9.83
C THR A 139 8.81 -9.32 -8.99
N PHE A 140 8.65 -10.50 -8.40
CA PHE A 140 9.62 -11.17 -7.53
C PHE A 140 9.88 -12.61 -8.01
N GLN A 141 10.99 -13.20 -7.55
CA GLN A 141 11.46 -14.57 -7.82
C GLN A 141 11.57 -15.41 -6.56
#